data_AF-A0A095WSZ0-F1
#
_entry.id   AF-A0A095WSZ0-F1
#
_cell.length_a   1.000
_cell.length_b   1.000
_cell.length_c   1.000
_cell.angle_alpha   90.00
_cell.angle_beta   90.00
_cell.angle_gamma   90.00
#
_symmetry.space_group_name_H-M   'P 1'
#
loop_
_entity.id
_entity.type
_entity.pdbx_description
1 polymer ?
#
loop_
_entity_poly.entity_id
_entity_poly.type
_entity_poly.pdbx_seq_one_letter_code
_entity_poly.pdbx_strand_id
1 'polypeptide(L)'
;MLPPQVAVALIVLLLAVVVPLCAVAIQLIRFIHWFAWADKDTRGERPHFTGPVLALFFSTLAASDFMGFEPFLTLSALNPVPMEHRAYLLVAMLALAVWCWAYGRSIRDRVLRMFRPGSAGPG
;
A
#
# COMPACT_ATOMS: atom_id res chain seq x y z
N MET A 1 19.80 9.22 24.83
CA MET A 1 20.01 9.39 23.37
C MET A 1 19.56 8.11 22.69
N LEU A 2 18.74 8.21 21.65
CA LEU A 2 18.34 7.02 20.88
C LEU A 2 19.58 6.42 20.20
N PRO A 3 19.73 5.09 20.18
CA PRO A 3 20.76 4.46 19.38
C PRO A 3 20.62 4.91 17.92
N PRO A 4 21.72 5.21 17.21
CA PRO A 4 21.66 5.74 15.84
C PRO A 4 20.89 4.83 14.88
N GLN A 5 20.95 3.51 15.10
CA GLN A 5 20.20 2.51 14.35
C GLN A 5 18.68 2.70 14.46
N VAL A 6 18.19 3.02 15.67
CA VAL A 6 16.76 3.23 15.93
C VAL A 6 16.29 4.53 15.26
N ALA A 7 17.09 5.60 15.32
CA ALA A 7 16.77 6.85 14.64
C ALA A 7 16.64 6.67 13.11
N VAL A 8 17.58 5.93 12.51
CA VAL A 8 17.52 5.62 11.06
C VAL A 8 16.29 4.78 10.72
N ALA A 9 15.98 3.75 11.50
CA ALA A 9 14.79 2.91 11.28
C ALA A 9 13.49 3.72 11.34
N LEU A 10 13.37 4.63 12.31
CA LEU A 10 12.21 5.53 12.42
C LEU A 10 12.07 6.46 11.21
N ILE A 11 13.19 7.02 10.70
CA ILE A 11 13.16 7.87 9.51
C ILE A 11 12.73 7.08 8.28
N VAL A 12 13.28 5.88 8.08
CA VAL A 12 12.92 4.99 6.97
C VAL A 12 11.45 4.63 7.03
N LEU A 13 10.95 4.28 8.21
CA LEU A 13 9.55 3.95 8.43
C LEU A 13 8.62 5.14 8.18
N LEU A 14 9.00 6.33 8.64
CA LEU A 14 8.27 7.57 8.37
C LEU A 14 8.17 7.83 6.86
N LEU A 15 9.29 7.74 6.14
CA LEU A 15 9.31 7.90 4.68
C LEU A 15 8.45 6.83 3.99
N ALA A 16 8.51 5.58 4.45
CA ALA A 16 7.74 4.47 3.91
C ALA A 16 6.23 4.69 4.03
N VAL A 17 5.74 5.45 5.03
CA VAL A 17 4.32 5.80 5.20
C VAL A 17 3.96 7.09 4.46
N VAL A 18 4.79 8.13 4.58
CA VAL A 18 4.50 9.46 4.04
C VAL A 18 4.48 9.44 2.50
N VAL A 19 5.40 8.71 1.86
CA VAL A 19 5.48 8.66 0.40
C VAL A 19 4.20 8.04 -0.22
N PRO A 20 3.72 6.87 0.23
CA PRO A 20 2.44 6.34 -0.22
C PRO A 20 1.25 7.20 0.12
N LEU A 21 1.23 7.82 1.30
CA LEU A 21 0.14 8.72 1.71
C LEU A 21 0.01 9.90 0.73
N CYS A 22 1.14 10.54 0.39
CA CYS A 22 1.18 11.63 -0.59
C CYS A 22 0.70 11.15 -1.97
N ALA A 23 1.11 9.98 -2.43
CA ALA A 23 0.65 9.47 -3.72
C ALA A 23 -0.85 9.13 -3.72
N VAL A 24 -1.38 8.55 -2.64
CA VAL A 24 -2.83 8.35 -2.49
C VAL A 24 -3.56 9.68 -2.52
N ALA A 25 -3.06 10.71 -1.82
CA ALA A 25 -3.64 12.05 -1.82
C ALA A 25 -3.63 12.68 -3.23
N ILE A 26 -2.51 12.60 -3.96
CA ILE A 26 -2.41 13.08 -5.34
C ILE A 26 -3.40 12.35 -6.24
N GLN A 27 -3.51 11.03 -6.11
CA GLN A 27 -4.46 10.26 -6.91
C GLN A 27 -5.91 10.59 -6.55
N LEU A 28 -6.20 10.85 -5.28
CA LEU A 28 -7.51 11.27 -4.81
C LEU A 28 -7.89 12.62 -5.42
N ILE A 29 -6.97 13.59 -5.40
CA ILE A 29 -7.15 14.89 -6.07
C ILE A 29 -7.41 14.69 -7.56
N ARG A 30 -6.61 13.85 -8.24
CA ARG A 30 -6.83 13.53 -9.66
C ARG A 30 -8.19 12.87 -9.92
N PHE A 31 -8.68 12.04 -9.01
CA PHE A 31 -9.99 11.42 -9.13
C PHE A 31 -11.13 12.40 -8.90
N ILE A 32 -11.02 13.27 -7.90
CA ILE A 32 -11.99 14.34 -7.66
C ILE A 32 -12.06 15.25 -8.89
N HIS A 33 -10.91 15.65 -9.43
CA HIS A 33 -10.83 16.44 -10.65
C HIS A 33 -11.47 15.72 -11.85
N TRP A 34 -11.15 14.43 -12.05
CA TRP A 34 -11.75 13.61 -13.10
C TRP A 34 -13.26 13.41 -12.93
N PHE A 35 -13.74 13.26 -11.70
CA PHE A 35 -15.15 13.02 -11.41
C PHE A 35 -16.00 14.29 -11.54
N ALA A 36 -15.52 15.41 -10.98
CA ALA A 36 -16.28 16.65 -10.85
C ALA A 36 -16.07 17.65 -11.99
N TRP A 37 -14.88 17.70 -12.61
CA TRP A 37 -14.51 18.75 -13.57
C TRP A 37 -14.10 18.26 -14.96
N ALA A 38 -13.80 16.98 -15.15
CA ALA A 38 -13.43 16.49 -16.48
C ALA A 38 -14.66 16.27 -17.37
N ASP A 39 -14.66 17.00 -18.49
CA ASP A 39 -15.62 16.91 -19.58
C ASP A 39 -15.66 15.50 -20.17
N LYS A 40 -16.86 14.99 -20.51
CA LYS A 40 -17.06 13.57 -20.85
C LYS A 40 -16.25 13.13 -22.09
N ASP A 41 -15.98 14.04 -23.01
CA ASP A 41 -15.22 13.77 -24.25
C ASP A 41 -13.69 13.81 -24.09
N THR A 42 -13.16 14.39 -22.99
CA THR A 42 -11.71 14.48 -22.73
C THR A 42 -11.27 13.67 -21.51
N ARG A 43 -12.17 12.87 -20.94
CA ARG A 43 -11.84 11.96 -19.83
C ARG A 43 -10.82 10.92 -20.29
N GLY A 44 -9.54 11.25 -20.08
CA GLY A 44 -8.45 10.30 -20.16
C GLY A 44 -8.63 9.14 -19.17
N GLU A 45 -7.63 8.27 -19.13
CA GLU A 45 -7.70 7.02 -18.37
C GLU A 45 -7.96 7.24 -16.87
N ARG A 46 -8.86 6.44 -16.28
CA ARG A 46 -9.25 6.55 -14.86
C ARG A 46 -8.00 6.45 -13.95
N PRO A 47 -7.84 7.33 -12.96
CA PRO A 47 -6.70 7.27 -12.06
C PRO A 47 -6.68 5.94 -11.29
N HIS A 48 -5.50 5.34 -11.20
CA HIS A 48 -5.29 3.98 -10.71
C HIS A 48 -4.82 3.99 -9.26
N PHE A 49 -5.71 3.62 -8.33
CA PHE A 49 -5.48 3.67 -6.89
C PHE A 49 -4.78 2.47 -6.27
N THR A 50 -4.80 1.32 -6.95
CA THR A 50 -4.48 0.04 -6.32
C THR A 50 -3.06 -0.03 -5.77
N GLY A 51 -2.07 0.47 -6.52
CA GLY A 51 -0.67 0.42 -6.10
C GLY A 51 -0.39 1.26 -4.86
N PRO A 52 -0.66 2.58 -4.88
CA PRO A 52 -0.40 3.44 -3.72
C PRO A 52 -1.23 3.09 -2.49
N VAL A 53 -2.47 2.64 -2.65
CA VAL A 53 -3.30 2.22 -1.51
C VAL A 53 -2.75 0.96 -0.86
N LEU A 54 -2.36 -0.06 -1.64
CA LEU A 54 -1.75 -1.27 -1.09
C LEU A 54 -0.39 -0.98 -0.46
N ALA A 55 0.42 -0.12 -1.08
CA ALA A 55 1.68 0.31 -0.50
C ALA A 55 1.48 1.04 0.84
N LEU A 56 0.51 1.96 0.91
CA LEU A 56 0.17 2.65 2.15
C LEU A 56 -0.28 1.65 3.23
N PHE A 57 -1.14 0.69 2.88
CA PHE A 57 -1.62 -0.33 3.81
C PHE A 57 -0.47 -1.13 4.44
N PHE A 58 0.44 -1.67 3.61
CA PHE A 58 1.59 -2.44 4.11
C PHE A 58 2.59 -1.57 4.88
N SER A 59 2.81 -0.33 4.46
CA SER A 59 3.67 0.62 5.20
C SER A 59 3.08 0.97 6.57
N THR A 60 1.77 1.15 6.68
CA THR A 60 1.11 1.41 7.97
C THR A 60 1.17 0.18 8.89
N LEU A 61 0.98 -1.03 8.36
CA LEU A 61 1.17 -2.27 9.13
C LEU A 61 2.60 -2.40 9.68
N ALA A 62 3.60 -2.16 8.83
CA ALA A 62 5.00 -2.15 9.24
C ALA A 62 5.28 -1.11 10.33
N ALA A 63 4.65 0.07 10.22
CA ALA A 63 4.82 1.14 11.19
C ALA A 63 4.19 0.82 12.56
N SER A 64 2.99 0.23 12.56
CA SER A 64 2.32 -0.21 13.77
C SER A 64 3.09 -1.32 14.49
N ASP A 65 3.68 -2.28 13.76
CA ASP A 65 4.49 -3.35 14.37
C ASP A 65 5.80 -2.81 14.96
N PHE A 66 6.44 -1.82 14.33
CA PHE A 66 7.70 -1.23 14.83
C PHE A 66 7.53 -0.34 16.06
N MET A 67 6.52 0.53 16.05
CA MET A 67 6.34 1.55 17.10
C MET A 67 5.61 1.00 18.33
N GLY A 68 5.05 -0.22 18.26
CA GLY A 68 4.08 -0.70 19.24
C GLY A 68 2.86 0.23 19.38
N PHE A 69 2.67 1.14 18.41
CA PHE A 69 1.64 2.16 18.41
C PHE A 69 0.49 1.62 17.57
N GLU A 70 -0.48 1.04 18.26
CA GLU A 70 -1.62 0.38 17.65
C GLU A 70 -2.83 1.32 17.56
N PRO A 71 -3.35 1.64 16.37
CA PRO A 71 -4.75 2.06 16.23
C PRO A 71 -5.72 0.87 16.38
N PHE A 72 -5.23 -0.37 16.31
CA PHE A 72 -6.00 -1.61 16.37
C PHE A 72 -5.32 -2.65 17.29
N LEU A 73 -5.59 -2.56 18.61
CA LEU A 73 -5.09 -3.44 19.69
C LEU A 73 -5.23 -4.95 19.43
N THR A 74 -6.10 -5.33 18.49
CA THR A 74 -6.40 -6.72 18.15
C THR A 74 -5.45 -7.31 17.11
N LEU A 75 -4.78 -6.51 16.28
CA LEU A 75 -3.99 -7.03 15.15
C LEU A 75 -2.61 -7.56 15.58
N SER A 76 -1.91 -6.91 16.51
CA SER A 76 -0.64 -7.44 17.04
C SER A 76 -0.84 -8.68 17.91
N ALA A 77 -1.97 -8.76 18.62
CA ALA A 77 -2.35 -9.93 19.43
C ALA A 77 -2.77 -11.14 18.57
N LEU A 78 -3.34 -10.89 17.38
CA LEU A 78 -3.65 -11.92 16.40
C LEU A 78 -2.45 -12.36 15.57
N ASN A 79 -1.28 -11.72 15.72
CA ASN A 79 -0.10 -12.06 14.95
C ASN A 79 0.47 -13.40 15.46
N PRO A 80 0.43 -14.48 14.66
CA PRO A 80 0.97 -15.78 15.07
C PRO A 80 2.51 -15.79 15.07
N VAL A 81 3.15 -14.72 14.60
CA VAL A 81 4.60 -14.65 14.46
C VAL A 81 5.25 -14.38 15.83
N PRO A 82 6.16 -15.25 16.29
CA PRO A 82 6.87 -15.06 17.55
C PRO A 82 7.72 -13.79 17.53
N MET A 83 7.92 -13.17 18.69
CA MET A 83 8.53 -11.84 18.82
C MET A 83 9.92 -11.75 18.16
N GLU A 84 10.70 -12.83 18.26
CA GLU A 84 12.00 -13.03 17.62
C GLU A 84 12.00 -12.90 16.09
N HIS A 85 10.85 -13.13 15.44
CA HIS A 85 10.73 -13.10 13.98
C HIS A 85 10.01 -11.86 13.44
N ARG A 86 9.57 -10.94 14.32
CA ARG A 86 8.85 -9.72 13.90
C ARG A 86 9.69 -8.79 13.04
N ALA A 87 11.00 -8.74 13.26
CA ALA A 87 11.89 -7.99 12.39
C ALA A 87 11.82 -8.47 10.92
N TYR A 88 11.77 -9.79 10.69
CA TYR A 88 11.60 -10.35 9.35
C TYR A 88 10.21 -10.05 8.77
N LEU A 89 9.18 -10.10 9.60
CA LEU A 89 7.81 -9.75 9.21
C LEU A 89 7.71 -8.29 8.76
N LEU A 90 8.31 -7.37 9.51
CA LEU A 90 8.37 -5.94 9.17
C LEU A 90 9.08 -5.71 7.83
N VAL A 91 10.22 -6.37 7.62
CA VAL A 91 10.95 -6.30 6.34
C VAL A 91 10.09 -6.85 5.20
N ALA A 92 9.37 -7.96 5.43
CA ALA A 92 8.46 -8.51 4.44
C ALA A 92 7.30 -7.56 4.11
N MET A 93 6.72 -6.88 5.10
CA MET A 93 5.68 -5.86 4.89
C MET A 93 6.19 -4.69 4.07
N LEU A 94 7.39 -4.17 4.37
CA LEU A 94 8.01 -3.11 3.56
C LEU A 94 8.32 -3.58 2.13
N ALA A 95 8.82 -4.80 1.96
CA ALA A 95 9.05 -5.38 0.64
C ALA A 95 7.74 -5.52 -0.15
N LEU A 96 6.66 -5.97 0.50
CA LEU A 96 5.32 -6.02 -0.09
C LEU A 96 4.80 -4.63 -0.45
N ALA A 97 5.04 -3.61 0.37
CA ALA A 97 4.67 -2.24 0.07
C ALA A 97 5.34 -1.75 -1.23
N VAL A 98 6.65 -1.98 -1.37
CA VAL A 98 7.42 -1.65 -2.58
C VAL A 98 6.95 -2.46 -3.78
N TRP A 99 6.71 -3.77 -3.62
CA TRP A 99 6.18 -4.60 -4.69
C TRP A 99 4.79 -4.18 -5.14
N CYS A 100 3.91 -3.83 -4.21
CA CYS A 100 2.58 -3.33 -4.52
C CYS A 100 2.63 -1.97 -5.22
N TRP A 101 3.62 -1.14 -4.89
CA TRP A 101 3.87 0.10 -5.62
C TRP A 101 4.28 -0.15 -7.06
N ALA A 102 5.28 -1.01 -7.27
CA ALA A 102 5.83 -1.31 -8.60
C ALA A 102 4.85 -2.10 -9.49
N TYR A 103 4.13 -3.06 -8.90
CA TYR A 103 3.30 -4.03 -9.61
C TYR A 103 1.80 -3.87 -9.34
N GLY A 104 1.35 -2.79 -8.70
CA GLY A 104 -0.05 -2.59 -8.35
C GLY A 104 -1.02 -2.70 -9.55
N ARG A 105 -0.56 -2.33 -10.75
CA ARG A 105 -1.32 -2.51 -12.00
C ARG A 105 -1.44 -3.98 -12.40
N SER A 106 -0.33 -4.72 -12.41
CA SER A 106 -0.35 -6.14 -12.80
C SER A 106 -1.08 -7.02 -11.79
N ILE A 107 -1.04 -6.69 -10.49
CA ILE A 107 -1.82 -7.36 -9.45
C ILE A 107 -3.32 -7.16 -9.72
N ARG A 108 -3.77 -5.93 -9.95
CA ARG A 108 -5.18 -5.66 -10.29
C ARG A 108 -5.61 -6.44 -11.54
N ASP A 109 -4.82 -6.40 -12.60
CA ASP A 109 -5.16 -7.03 -13.87
C ASP A 109 -5.12 -8.58 -13.77
N ARG A 110 -4.33 -9.14 -12.85
CA ARG A 110 -4.32 -10.58 -12.55
C ARG A 110 -5.52 -10.99 -11.70
N VAL A 111 -5.87 -10.21 -10.68
CA VAL A 111 -7.06 -10.44 -9.85
C VAL A 111 -8.34 -10.32 -10.68
N LEU A 112 -8.46 -9.30 -11.52
CA LEU A 112 -9.61 -9.15 -12.43
C LEU A 112 -9.74 -10.32 -13.41
N ARG A 113 -8.63 -10.87 -13.92
CA ARG A 113 -8.64 -12.08 -14.76
C ARG A 113 -9.06 -13.33 -13.98
N MET A 114 -8.70 -13.41 -12.71
CA MET A 114 -9.07 -14.54 -11.84
C MET A 114 -10.57 -14.51 -11.48
N PHE A 115 -11.14 -13.32 -11.28
CA PHE A 115 -12.57 -13.13 -10.99
C PHE A 115 -13.48 -13.05 -12.24
N ARG A 116 -12.93 -12.88 -13.46
CA ARG A 116 -13.64 -13.05 -14.74
C ARG A 116 -13.16 -14.31 -15.49
N PRO A 117 -13.53 -15.53 -15.06
CA PRO A 117 -13.16 -16.75 -15.76
C PRO A 117 -14.09 -17.04 -16.97
N GLY A 118 -14.42 -16.06 -17.82
CA GLY A 118 -15.53 -16.28 -18.77
C GLY A 118 -15.77 -15.30 -19.92
N SER A 119 -14.75 -14.79 -20.60
CA SER A 119 -14.96 -14.27 -21.96
C SER A 119 -13.73 -14.51 -22.84
N ALA A 120 -13.29 -15.76 -22.90
CA ALA A 120 -12.57 -16.25 -24.06
C ALA A 120 -13.62 -16.81 -25.04
N GLY A 121 -13.78 -16.14 -26.18
CA GLY A 121 -14.44 -16.66 -27.39
C GLY A 121 -15.47 -15.72 -28.03
N PRO A 122 -15.66 -15.75 -29.37
CA PRO A 122 -15.26 -16.83 -30.27
C PRO A 122 -14.38 -16.36 -31.47
N GLY A 123 -13.74 -17.33 -32.13
CA GLY A 123 -13.37 -17.22 -33.54
C GLY A 123 -14.55 -17.50 -34.45
#